data_AF-A0A349KRX6-F1
#
_entry.id   AF-A0A349KRX6-F1
#
_cell.length_a   1.000
_cell.length_b   1.000
_cell.length_c   1.000
_cell.angle_alpha   90.00
_cell.angle_beta   90.00
_cell.angle_gamma   90.00
#
_symmetry.space_group_name_H-M   'P 1'
#
loop_
_entity.id
_entity.type
_entity.pdbx_description
1 polymer ?
#
loop_
_entity_poly.entity_id
_entity_poly.type
_entity_poly.pdbx_seq_one_letter_code
_entity_poly.pdbx_strand_id
1 'polypeptide(L)'
;MSAVEEVSHQDGANQVSDVVVRFAGDSGDGMQLTGSNFTEATAIYGNDLATFPDFPAEIRAPAGATFGVSAFQIYFGSEDVSTAGDDVDVLAAMNPAALITNLKDVLVGGLLII
;
A
#
# COMPACT_ATOMS: atom_id res chain seq x y z
N MET A 1 -33.41 1.88 25.88
CA MET A 1 -33.50 1.37 24.50
C MET A 1 -32.80 2.37 23.61
N SER A 2 -31.60 2.05 23.15
CA SER A 2 -30.87 2.84 22.16
C SER A 2 -30.77 1.97 20.93
N ALA A 3 -31.40 2.40 19.84
CA ALA A 3 -31.35 1.72 18.56
C ALA A 3 -29.90 1.69 18.09
N VAL A 4 -29.29 0.51 18.13
CA VAL A 4 -28.15 0.19 17.30
C VAL A 4 -28.70 0.03 15.89
N GLU A 5 -28.32 0.94 15.01
CA GLU A 5 -28.60 0.88 13.59
C GLU A 5 -27.81 -0.30 13.02
N GLU A 6 -28.50 -1.39 12.67
CA GLU A 6 -27.90 -2.49 11.94
C GLU A 6 -27.53 -1.99 10.55
N VAL A 7 -26.23 -1.82 10.33
CA VAL A 7 -25.68 -1.54 9.00
C VAL A 7 -25.87 -2.82 8.18
N SER A 8 -26.84 -2.80 7.27
CA SER A 8 -27.07 -3.86 6.31
C SER A 8 -25.83 -4.01 5.42
N HIS A 9 -25.04 -5.07 5.63
CA HIS A 9 -24.01 -5.48 4.69
C HIS A 9 -24.69 -5.92 3.39
N GLN A 10 -24.45 -5.18 2.31
CA GLN A 10 -24.88 -5.59 0.98
C GLN A 10 -24.04 -6.80 0.54
N ASP A 11 -24.69 -7.96 0.49
CA ASP A 11 -24.16 -9.20 -0.08
C ASP A 11 -23.93 -9.02 -1.58
N GLY A 12 -22.65 -8.94 -1.97
CA GLY A 12 -22.19 -8.77 -3.34
C GLY A 12 -20.75 -8.26 -3.46
N ALA A 13 -20.18 -7.69 -2.39
CA ALA A 13 -18.76 -7.39 -2.33
C ALA A 13 -17.97 -8.69 -2.16
N ASN A 14 -17.05 -8.97 -3.09
CA ASN A 14 -16.07 -10.03 -2.93
C ASN A 14 -15.32 -9.75 -1.61
N GLN A 15 -15.43 -10.63 -0.60
CA GLN A 15 -14.67 -10.45 0.63
C GLN A 15 -13.19 -10.54 0.29
N VAL A 16 -12.46 -9.46 0.60
CA VAL A 16 -11.01 -9.39 0.44
C VAL A 16 -10.40 -9.87 1.76
N SER A 17 -9.73 -11.03 1.73
CA SER A 17 -9.08 -11.65 2.90
C SER A 17 -7.76 -10.97 3.27
N ASP A 18 -7.10 -10.41 2.27
CA ASP A 18 -5.74 -9.90 2.35
C ASP A 18 -5.51 -8.89 1.20
N VAL A 19 -4.53 -8.00 1.37
CA VAL A 19 -4.24 -6.96 0.37
C VAL A 19 -2.80 -6.46 0.45
N VAL A 20 -2.20 -6.22 -0.71
CA VAL A 20 -0.88 -5.61 -0.87
C VAL A 20 -1.04 -4.14 -1.27
N VAL A 21 -0.59 -3.25 -0.38
CA VAL A 21 -0.61 -1.80 -0.61
C VAL A 21 0.83 -1.30 -0.76
N ARG A 22 1.10 -0.57 -1.85
CA ARG A 22 2.38 0.10 -2.09
C ARG A 22 2.22 1.61 -2.13
N PHE A 23 2.94 2.29 -1.24
CA PHE A 23 3.12 3.75 -1.26
C PHE A 23 4.42 4.06 -2.00
N ALA A 24 4.37 4.86 -3.07
CA ALA A 24 5.55 5.15 -3.88
C ALA A 24 5.69 6.65 -4.18
N GLY A 25 6.91 7.16 -4.13
CA GLY A 25 7.22 8.58 -4.32
C GLY A 25 8.73 8.84 -4.39
N ASP A 26 9.13 10.07 -4.60
CA ASP A 26 10.54 10.47 -4.55
C ASP A 26 11.01 10.54 -3.10
N SER A 27 12.31 10.38 -2.85
CA SER A 27 12.86 10.53 -1.51
C SER A 27 12.48 11.89 -0.90
N GLY A 28 11.71 11.87 0.19
CA GLY A 28 11.16 13.06 0.84
C GLY A 28 9.65 13.26 0.67
N ASP A 29 8.99 12.56 -0.26
CA ASP A 29 7.54 12.67 -0.47
C ASP A 29 6.71 12.07 0.68
N GLY A 30 7.34 11.25 1.54
CA GLY A 30 6.73 10.77 2.78
C GLY A 30 6.17 9.35 2.73
N MET A 31 6.42 8.57 1.68
CA MET A 31 5.96 7.17 1.55
C MET A 31 6.35 6.29 2.75
N GLN A 32 7.55 6.48 3.30
CA GLN A 32 8.04 5.72 4.46
C GLN A 32 7.24 6.05 5.74
N LEU A 33 6.92 7.34 5.95
CA LEU A 33 6.14 7.80 7.09
C LEU A 33 4.68 7.33 6.98
N THR A 34 4.07 7.52 5.81
CA THR A 34 2.70 7.05 5.53
C THR A 34 2.61 5.54 5.72
N GLY A 35 3.56 4.78 5.14
CA GLY A 35 3.63 3.33 5.27
C GLY A 35 3.81 2.86 6.71
N SER A 36 4.66 3.53 7.49
CA SER A 36 4.86 3.21 8.92
C SER A 36 3.60 3.46 9.74
N ASN A 37 2.92 4.60 9.54
CA ASN A 37 1.66 4.92 10.22
C ASN A 37 0.55 3.94 9.83
N PHE A 38 0.50 3.53 8.56
CA PHE A 38 -0.46 2.55 8.08
C PHE A 38 -0.20 1.16 8.70
N THR A 39 1.07 0.78 8.83
CA THR A 39 1.50 -0.45 9.50
C THR A 39 1.07 -0.46 10.96
N GLU A 40 1.33 0.63 11.69
CA GLU A 40 0.92 0.76 13.09
C GLU A 40 -0.60 0.64 13.25
N ALA A 41 -1.37 1.34 12.42
CA ALA A 41 -2.82 1.23 12.43
C ALA A 41 -3.28 -0.21 12.16
N THR A 42 -2.71 -0.86 11.14
CA THR A 42 -3.03 -2.24 10.74
C THR A 42 -2.77 -3.23 11.87
N ALA A 43 -1.64 -3.08 12.59
CA ALA A 43 -1.30 -3.88 13.75
C ALA A 43 -2.25 -3.64 14.94
N ILE A 44 -2.65 -2.38 15.19
CA ILE A 44 -3.61 -2.03 16.26
C ILE A 44 -4.97 -2.70 16.01
N TYR A 45 -5.38 -2.84 14.75
CA TYR A 45 -6.60 -3.56 14.38
C TYR A 45 -6.46 -5.09 14.39
N GLY A 46 -5.26 -5.63 14.66
CA GLY A 46 -5.03 -7.05 14.87
C GLY A 46 -4.91 -7.88 13.59
N ASN A 47 -4.66 -7.26 12.44
CA ASN A 47 -4.34 -7.99 11.22
C ASN A 47 -2.90 -8.50 11.28
N ASP A 48 -2.66 -9.69 10.73
CA ASP A 48 -1.28 -10.10 10.48
C ASP A 48 -0.73 -9.32 9.27
N LEU A 49 0.57 -9.05 9.29
CA LEU A 49 1.18 -8.19 8.30
C LEU A 49 2.67 -8.45 8.11
N ALA A 50 3.15 -8.09 6.94
CA ALA A 50 4.56 -7.94 6.63
C ALA A 50 4.80 -6.66 5.83
N THR A 51 5.96 -6.06 6.03
CA THR A 51 6.35 -4.81 5.35
C THR A 51 7.61 -5.00 4.53
N PHE A 52 7.75 -4.19 3.51
CA PHE A 52 8.93 -4.15 2.66
C PHE A 52 9.24 -2.70 2.25
N PRO A 53 10.20 -2.05 2.92
CA PRO A 53 10.70 -0.75 2.49
C PRO A 53 11.68 -0.93 1.31
N ASP A 54 11.43 -0.22 0.22
CA ASP A 54 12.28 -0.20 -0.98
C ASP A 54 12.89 1.19 -1.18
N PHE A 55 14.20 1.24 -1.30
CA PHE A 55 14.97 2.47 -1.41
C PHE A 55 15.77 2.48 -2.72
N PRO A 56 15.79 3.60 -3.46
CA PRO A 56 16.58 3.71 -4.68
C PRO A 56 18.06 3.66 -4.34
N ALA A 57 18.86 3.17 -5.29
CA ALA A 57 20.32 3.15 -5.16
C ALA A 57 20.94 4.56 -5.15
N GLU A 58 20.24 5.56 -5.71
CA GLU A 58 20.73 6.92 -5.81
C GLU A 58 20.23 7.78 -4.64
N ILE A 59 21.16 8.23 -3.79
CA ILE A 59 20.85 8.99 -2.57
C ILE A 59 20.30 10.39 -2.89
N ARG A 60 20.63 10.95 -4.07
CA ARG A 60 20.14 12.27 -4.49
C ARG A 60 19.79 12.31 -5.98
N ALA A 61 18.81 11.51 -6.36
CA ALA A 61 18.26 11.57 -7.69
C ALA A 61 17.60 12.94 -7.94
N PRO A 62 17.64 13.47 -9.16
CA PRO A 62 16.83 14.63 -9.53
C PRO A 62 15.34 14.36 -9.26
N ALA A 63 14.60 15.38 -8.81
CA ALA A 63 13.16 15.24 -8.59
C ALA A 63 12.44 14.81 -9.89
N GLY A 64 11.53 13.85 -9.77
CA GLY A 64 10.81 13.22 -10.87
C GLY A 64 11.62 12.18 -11.66
N ALA A 65 12.85 11.86 -11.24
CA ALA A 65 13.62 10.80 -11.88
C ALA A 65 13.08 9.41 -11.46
N THR A 66 12.80 8.55 -12.43
CA THR A 66 12.25 7.20 -12.16
C THR A 66 13.19 6.32 -11.33
N PHE A 67 14.51 6.53 -11.42
CA PHE A 67 15.52 5.83 -10.62
C PHE A 67 15.71 6.41 -9.20
N GLY A 68 15.02 7.51 -8.89
CA GLY A 68 14.97 8.14 -7.57
C GLY A 68 13.73 7.78 -6.75
N VAL A 69 12.85 6.96 -7.31
CA VAL A 69 11.61 6.54 -6.66
C VAL A 69 11.93 5.56 -5.54
N SER A 70 11.37 5.82 -4.36
CA SER A 70 11.31 4.90 -3.22
C SER A 70 9.90 4.34 -3.09
N ALA A 71 9.76 3.22 -2.40
CA ALA A 71 8.47 2.68 -2.03
C ALA A 71 8.46 2.12 -0.60
N PHE A 72 7.25 2.02 -0.06
CA PHE A 72 6.97 1.22 1.12
C PHE A 72 5.78 0.33 0.81
N GLN A 73 5.97 -0.97 0.92
CA GLN A 73 4.92 -1.96 0.72
C GLN A 73 4.50 -2.56 2.06
N ILE A 74 3.21 -2.78 2.21
CA ILE A 74 2.62 -3.56 3.28
C ILE A 74 1.68 -4.60 2.68
N TYR A 75 1.84 -5.84 3.11
CA TYR A 75 0.88 -6.92 2.89
C TYR A 75 0.25 -7.25 4.23
N PHE A 76 -1.08 -7.27 4.29
CA PHE A 76 -1.81 -7.57 5.51
C PHE A 76 -3.11 -8.30 5.22
N GLY A 77 -3.56 -9.12 6.17
CA GLY A 77 -4.77 -9.91 6.01
C GLY A 77 -5.29 -10.48 7.33
N SER A 78 -6.42 -11.19 7.23
CA SER A 78 -7.06 -11.86 8.38
C SER A 78 -6.40 -13.20 8.76
N GLU A 79 -5.53 -13.73 7.90
CA GLU A 79 -4.78 -14.97 8.10
C GLU A 79 -3.28 -14.70 8.15
N ASP A 80 -2.48 -15.75 8.39
CA ASP A 80 -1.02 -15.64 8.54
C ASP A 80 -0.34 -15.07 7.27
N VAL A 81 0.41 -13.98 7.44
CA VAL A 81 1.18 -13.27 6.42
C VAL A 81 2.67 -13.52 6.63
N SER A 82 3.29 -14.26 5.71
CA SER A 82 4.70 -14.68 5.81
C SER A 82 5.64 -14.09 4.75
N THR A 83 5.10 -13.32 3.81
CA THR A 83 5.86 -12.64 2.74
C THR A 83 5.41 -11.19 2.63
N ALA A 84 6.09 -10.36 1.87
CA ALA A 84 5.65 -8.99 1.64
C ALA A 84 4.62 -8.84 0.50
N GLY A 85 4.24 -9.94 -0.18
CA GLY A 85 3.45 -9.92 -1.41
C GLY A 85 4.28 -9.56 -2.66
N ASP A 86 3.93 -10.14 -3.80
CA ASP A 86 4.62 -9.91 -5.08
C ASP A 86 3.86 -8.85 -5.92
N ASP A 87 2.61 -9.16 -6.25
CA ASP A 87 1.74 -8.27 -7.03
C ASP A 87 1.05 -7.23 -6.14
N VAL A 88 0.82 -6.03 -6.68
CA VAL A 88 0.25 -4.89 -5.94
C VAL A 88 -1.25 -4.76 -6.23
N ASP A 89 -2.08 -4.85 -5.19
CA ASP A 89 -3.52 -4.58 -5.29
C ASP A 89 -3.82 -3.08 -5.32
N VAL A 90 -3.09 -2.30 -4.51
CA VAL A 90 -3.29 -0.85 -4.38
C VAL A 90 -1.96 -0.12 -4.50
N LEU A 91 -1.85 0.75 -5.50
CA LEU A 91 -0.72 1.67 -5.65
C LEU A 91 -1.14 3.10 -5.29
N ALA A 92 -0.59 3.63 -4.21
CA ALA A 92 -0.64 5.04 -3.86
C ALA A 92 0.62 5.74 -4.43
N ALA A 93 0.48 6.29 -5.64
CA ALA A 93 1.55 6.99 -6.34
C ALA A 93 1.52 8.48 -5.98
N MET A 94 2.51 8.93 -5.23
CA MET A 94 2.58 10.30 -4.71
C MET A 94 3.11 11.32 -5.72
N ASN A 95 3.60 10.83 -6.87
CA ASN A 95 4.04 11.65 -7.99
C ASN A 95 4.00 10.86 -9.32
N PRO A 96 4.17 11.51 -10.49
CA PRO A 96 4.16 10.83 -11.79
C PRO A 96 5.28 9.82 -12.01
N ALA A 97 6.49 10.05 -11.45
CA ALA A 97 7.61 9.14 -11.59
C ALA A 97 7.32 7.81 -10.88
N ALA A 98 6.73 7.87 -9.68
CA ALA A 98 6.29 6.72 -8.92
C ALA A 98 5.25 5.89 -9.65
N LEU A 99 4.27 6.55 -10.28
CA LEU A 99 3.28 5.89 -11.14
C LEU A 99 3.96 5.15 -12.30
N ILE A 100 4.81 5.83 -13.06
CA ILE A 100 5.50 5.24 -14.21
C ILE A 100 6.37 4.03 -13.79
N THR A 101 7.08 4.14 -12.67
CA THR A 101 7.98 3.09 -12.18
C THR A 101 7.23 1.83 -11.71
N ASN A 102 6.07 1.98 -11.06
CA ASN A 102 5.39 0.90 -10.35
C ASN A 102 4.12 0.36 -11.04
N LEU A 103 3.57 1.05 -12.03
CA LEU A 103 2.28 0.66 -12.63
C LEU A 103 2.26 -0.77 -13.18
N LYS A 104 3.41 -1.26 -13.66
CA LYS A 104 3.57 -2.62 -14.21
C LYS A 104 3.37 -3.73 -13.16
N ASP A 105 3.52 -3.42 -11.88
CA ASP A 105 3.40 -4.39 -10.78
C ASP A 105 1.98 -4.40 -10.20
N VAL A 106 1.09 -3.52 -10.69
CA VAL A 106 -0.31 -3.43 -10.23
C VAL A 106 -1.16 -4.46 -10.97
N LEU A 107 -1.94 -5.23 -10.21
CA LEU A 107 -2.87 -6.22 -10.77
C LEU A 107 -3.90 -5.59 -11.70
N VAL A 108 -4.36 -6.36 -12.68
CA VAL A 108 -5.49 -5.95 -13.53
C VAL A 108 -6.73 -5.81 -12.66
N GLY A 109 -7.30 -4.60 -12.62
CA GLY A 109 -8.42 -4.27 -11.74
C GLY A 109 -8.00 -3.73 -10.36
N GLY A 110 -6.69 -3.59 -10.11
CA GLY A 110 -6.15 -2.95 -8.91
C GLY A 110 -6.51 -1.46 -8.81
N LEU A 111 -6.38 -0.92 -7.61
CA LEU A 111 -6.72 0.46 -7.28
C LEU A 111 -5.49 1.37 -7.41
N LEU A 112 -5.66 2.48 -8.11
CA LEU A 112 -4.66 3.54 -8.19
C LEU A 112 -5.14 4.78 -7.43
N ILE A 113 -4.29 5.32 -6.57
CA ILE A 113 -4.47 6.60 -5.88
C ILE A 113 -3.34 7.52 -6.34
N ILE A 114 -3.69 8.68 -6.91
CA ILE A 114 -2.79 9.64 -7.58
C ILE A 114 -3.04 11.07 -7.12
#